data_AF-A0A1C3F6E1-F1
#
_entry.id   AF-A0A1C3F6E1-F1
#
_cell.length_a   1.000
_cell.length_b   1.000
_cell.length_c   1.000
_cell.angle_alpha   90.00
_cell.angle_beta   90.00
_cell.angle_gamma   90.00
#
_symmetry.space_group_name_H-M   'P 1'
#
loop_
_entity.id
_entity.type
_entity.pdbx_description
1 polymer ?
#
loop_
_entity_poly.entity_id
_entity_poly.type
_entity_poly.pdbx_seq_one_letter_code
_entity_poly.pdbx_strand_id
1 'polypeptide(L)'
;MAAKFLAEMLGTMIILLFGSGVVANVVLNKTKGNNGGFFMITLGWAVGVLLAIYATGPISGAHLNPAVTIGLATIGLFPWADFQHILRPSSWEHS
;
A
#
# COMPACT_ATOMS: atom_id res chain seq x y z
N MET A 1 0.39 -12.63 -13.47
CA MET A 1 1.63 -11.94 -13.10
C MET A 1 1.42 -10.42 -12.97
N ALA A 2 1.01 -9.71 -14.04
CA ALA A 2 0.68 -8.27 -14.00
C ALA A 2 -0.40 -7.88 -12.96
N ALA A 3 -1.40 -8.75 -12.75
CA ALA A 3 -2.48 -8.51 -11.79
C ALA A 3 -2.00 -8.37 -10.34
N LYS A 4 -0.92 -9.06 -9.94
CA LYS A 4 -0.34 -8.96 -8.59
C LYS A 4 0.33 -7.61 -8.39
N PHE A 5 1.13 -7.17 -9.37
CA PHE A 5 1.78 -5.86 -9.37
C PHE A 5 0.77 -4.71 -9.35
N LEU A 6 -0.27 -4.80 -10.18
CA LEU A 6 -1.36 -3.82 -10.19
C LEU A 6 -2.12 -3.79 -8.87
N ALA A 7 -2.37 -4.93 -8.24
CA ALA A 7 -3.00 -4.99 -6.93
C ALA A 7 -2.14 -4.29 -5.86
N GLU A 8 -0.83 -4.56 -5.79
CA GLU A 8 0.09 -3.90 -4.86
C GLU A 8 0.16 -2.38 -5.08
N MET A 9 0.23 -1.94 -6.33
CA MET A 9 0.23 -0.52 -6.70
C MET A 9 -1.09 0.17 -6.29
N LEU A 10 -2.23 -0.44 -6.60
CA LEU A 10 -3.55 0.10 -6.27
C LEU A 10 -3.79 0.13 -4.77
N GLY A 11 -3.37 -0.90 -4.05
CA GLY A 11 -3.49 -0.93 -2.60
C GLY A 11 -2.61 0.13 -1.91
N THR A 12 -1.39 0.35 -2.41
CA THR A 12 -0.52 1.43 -1.93
C THR A 12 -1.16 2.80 -2.20
N MET A 13 -1.76 2.98 -3.38
CA MET A 13 -2.51 4.20 -3.73
C MET A 13 -3.68 4.44 -2.77
N ILE A 14 -4.42 3.39 -2.39
CA ILE A 14 -5.51 3.49 -1.42
C ILE A 14 -4.99 3.95 -0.05
N ILE A 15 -3.91 3.35 0.48
CA ILE A 15 -3.33 3.78 1.76
C ILE A 15 -2.92 5.25 1.71
N LEU A 16 -2.24 5.68 0.64
CA LEU A 16 -1.77 7.05 0.52
C LEU A 16 -2.90 8.06 0.36
N LEU A 17 -3.94 7.74 -0.42
CA LEU A 17 -5.11 8.60 -0.59
C LEU A 17 -5.84 8.82 0.73
N PHE A 18 -6.08 7.75 1.49
CA PHE A 18 -6.79 7.86 2.77
C PHE A 18 -5.91 8.44 3.88
N GLY A 19 -4.67 7.97 4.02
CA GLY A 19 -3.72 8.43 5.04
C GLY A 19 -3.32 9.90 4.84
N SER A 20 -2.91 10.27 3.62
CA SER A 20 -2.57 11.67 3.33
C SER A 20 -3.82 12.54 3.27
N GLY A 21 -4.96 12.00 2.82
CA GLY A 21 -6.24 12.70 2.80
C GLY A 21 -6.74 13.07 4.20
N VAL A 22 -6.62 12.18 5.19
CA VAL A 22 -7.00 12.51 6.57
C VAL A 22 -6.04 13.52 7.21
N VAL A 23 -4.75 13.44 6.91
CA VAL A 23 -3.77 14.44 7.37
C VAL A 23 -4.09 15.80 6.76
N ALA A 24 -4.37 15.87 5.46
CA ALA A 24 -4.81 17.11 4.81
C ALA A 24 -6.13 17.62 5.43
N ASN A 25 -7.10 16.75 5.70
CA ASN A 25 -8.36 17.13 6.33
C ASN A 25 -8.16 17.68 7.75
N VAL A 26 -7.16 17.23 8.50
CA VAL A 26 -6.90 17.69 9.88
C VAL A 26 -6.00 18.93 9.94
N VAL A 27 -5.01 19.04 9.06
CA VAL A 27 -3.96 20.06 9.13
C VAL A 27 -4.28 21.28 8.27
N LEU A 28 -4.96 21.12 7.13
CA LEU A 28 -5.19 22.23 6.20
C LEU A 28 -6.29 23.15 6.70
N ASN A 29 -6.09 24.46 6.56
CA ASN A 29 -7.11 25.45 6.94
C ASN A 29 -8.35 25.33 6.03
N LYS A 30 -9.53 25.66 6.57
CA LYS A 30 -10.83 25.61 5.87
C LYS A 30 -11.31 24.20 5.48
N THR A 31 -10.80 23.15 6.11
CA THR A 31 -11.37 21.80 6.03
C THR A 31 -12.38 21.57 7.15
N LYS A 32 -13.30 20.62 6.97
CA LYS A 32 -14.31 20.27 7.99
C LYS A 32 -13.72 19.54 9.19
N GLY A 33 -12.57 18.89 9.02
CA GLY A 33 -11.85 18.20 10.09
C GLY A 33 -10.68 18.98 10.68
N ASN A 34 -10.53 20.27 10.35
CA ASN A 34 -9.40 21.06 10.83
C ASN A 34 -9.31 21.01 12.36
N ASN A 35 -8.10 20.81 12.88
CA ASN A 35 -7.84 20.64 14.31
C ASN A 35 -8.54 19.41 14.95
N GLY A 36 -8.91 18.41 14.14
CA GLY A 36 -9.47 17.12 14.59
C GLY A 36 -8.51 16.22 15.36
N GLY A 37 -7.23 16.60 15.43
CA GLY A 37 -6.22 15.98 16.28
C GLY A 37 -5.74 14.60 15.82
N PHE A 38 -4.89 14.00 16.66
CA PHE A 38 -4.22 12.73 16.37
C PHE A 38 -5.19 11.56 16.17
N PHE A 39 -6.29 11.53 16.92
CA PHE A 39 -7.28 10.46 16.84
C PHE A 39 -7.89 10.31 15.44
N MET A 40 -8.32 11.42 14.83
CA MET A 40 -8.87 11.39 13.46
C MET A 40 -7.83 10.90 12.45
N ILE A 41 -6.57 11.33 12.59
CA ILE A 41 -5.47 10.88 11.74
C ILE A 41 -5.29 9.36 11.89
N THR A 42 -5.17 8.84 13.11
CA THR A 42 -4.99 7.39 13.32
C THR A 42 -6.14 6.56 12.76
N LEU A 43 -7.38 7.02 12.88
CA LEU A 43 -8.53 6.34 12.30
C LEU A 43 -8.52 6.36 10.77
N GLY A 44 -8.20 7.49 10.14
CA GLY A 44 -8.14 7.56 8.68
C GLY A 44 -7.04 6.66 8.09
N TRP A 45 -5.90 6.57 8.75
CA TRP A 45 -4.85 5.60 8.38
C TRP A 45 -5.30 4.15 8.57
N ALA A 46 -5.93 3.81 9.70
CA ALA A 46 -6.42 2.45 9.97
C ALA A 46 -7.46 2.00 8.92
N VAL A 47 -8.40 2.89 8.57
CA VAL A 47 -9.39 2.63 7.52
C VAL A 47 -8.72 2.46 6.15
N GLY A 48 -7.74 3.30 5.81
CA GLY A 48 -6.99 3.19 4.56
C GLY A 48 -6.27 1.85 4.41
N VAL A 49 -5.62 1.39 5.48
CA VAL A 49 -4.95 0.07 5.51
C VAL A 49 -5.97 -1.07 5.39
N LEU A 50 -7.08 -1.02 6.14
CA LEU A 50 -8.11 -2.04 6.08
C LEU A 50 -8.70 -2.19 4.66
N LEU A 51 -9.01 -1.06 4.00
CA LEU A 51 -9.54 -1.05 2.65
C LEU A 51 -8.54 -1.60 1.64
N ALA A 52 -7.27 -1.22 1.75
CA ALA A 52 -6.22 -1.72 0.87
C ALA A 52 -6.01 -3.23 1.01
N ILE A 53 -6.01 -3.76 2.25
CA ILE A 53 -5.91 -5.21 2.50
C ILE A 53 -7.14 -5.93 1.93
N TYR A 54 -8.35 -5.43 2.19
CA TYR A 54 -9.58 -6.04 1.68
C TYR A 54 -9.62 -6.08 0.14
N ALA A 55 -9.18 -5.01 -0.51
CA ALA A 55 -9.19 -4.92 -1.97
C ALA A 55 -8.12 -5.77 -2.67
N THR A 56 -6.95 -5.96 -2.04
CA THR A 56 -5.76 -6.50 -2.72
C THR A 56 -5.24 -7.82 -2.14
N GLY A 57 -5.66 -8.17 -0.94
CA GLY A 57 -5.27 -9.38 -0.21
C GLY A 57 -5.52 -10.66 -1.01
N PRO A 58 -6.73 -10.87 -1.58
CA PRO A 58 -7.03 -12.07 -2.37
C PRO A 58 -6.18 -12.22 -3.65
N ILE A 59 -5.57 -11.14 -4.13
CA ILE A 59 -4.85 -11.10 -5.42
C ILE A 59 -3.35 -11.19 -5.22
N SER A 60 -2.80 -10.41 -4.28
CA SER A 60 -1.36 -10.17 -4.11
C SER A 60 -0.79 -10.64 -2.78
N GLY A 61 -1.63 -10.91 -1.78
CA GLY A 61 -1.19 -11.06 -0.38
C GLY A 61 -1.13 -9.73 0.37
N ALA A 62 -1.37 -8.60 -0.30
CA ALA A 62 -1.43 -7.26 0.28
C ALA A 62 -0.18 -6.87 1.07
N HIS A 63 0.99 -6.90 0.43
CA HIS A 63 2.21 -6.38 1.05
C HIS A 63 2.18 -4.85 1.19
N LEU A 64 1.57 -4.18 0.21
CA LEU A 64 1.19 -2.76 0.16
C LEU A 64 2.34 -1.77 0.38
N ASN A 65 3.58 -2.28 0.40
CA ASN A 65 4.79 -1.54 0.68
C ASN A 65 6.00 -2.36 0.24
N PRO A 66 6.88 -1.81 -0.61
CA PRO A 66 8.11 -2.50 -1.01
C PRO A 66 9.03 -2.86 0.17
N ALA A 67 9.04 -2.09 1.26
CA ALA A 67 9.81 -2.40 2.47
C ALA A 67 9.25 -3.63 3.21
N VAL A 68 7.93 -3.83 3.18
CA VAL A 68 7.28 -5.02 3.77
C VAL A 68 7.57 -6.26 2.91
N THR A 69 7.53 -6.13 1.58
CA THR A 69 7.94 -7.22 0.68
C THR A 69 9.38 -7.64 0.88
N ILE A 70 10.31 -6.67 1.05
CA ILE A 70 11.71 -6.96 1.36
C ILE A 70 11.81 -7.65 2.73
N GLY A 71 11.11 -7.15 3.75
CA GLY A 71 11.09 -7.76 5.08
C GLY A 71 10.62 -9.22 5.05
N LEU A 72 9.52 -9.51 4.37
CA LEU A 72 8.99 -10.87 4.22
C LEU A 72 9.93 -11.80 3.44
N ALA A 73 10.62 -11.26 2.43
CA ALA A 73 11.64 -12.01 1.70
C ALA A 73 12.85 -12.35 2.59
N THR A 74 13.28 -11.43 3.46
CA THR A 74 14.42 -11.66 4.38
C THR A 74 14.18 -12.75 5.41
N ILE A 75 12.92 -12.93 5.85
CA ILE A 75 12.55 -13.96 6.83
C ILE A 75 12.07 -15.27 6.17
N GLY A 76 12.19 -15.40 4.84
CA GLY A 76 11.89 -16.63 4.11
C GLY A 76 10.40 -16.95 3.94
N LEU A 77 9.51 -16.03 4.33
CA LEU A 77 8.06 -16.17 4.13
C LEU A 77 7.60 -15.78 2.72
N PHE A 78 8.52 -15.24 1.91
CA PHE A 78 8.29 -14.89 0.51
C PHE A 78 9.53 -15.25 -0.34
N PRO A 79 9.37 -15.93 -1.49
CA PRO A 79 10.51 -16.27 -2.33
C PRO A 79 11.22 -15.02 -2.86
N TRP A 80 12.54 -14.95 -2.70
CA TRP A 80 13.36 -13.87 -3.27
C TRP A 80 13.26 -13.77 -4.80
N ALA A 81 12.91 -14.86 -5.49
CA ALA A 81 12.61 -14.83 -6.92
C ALA A 81 11.42 -13.92 -7.22
N ASP A 82 10.37 -13.94 -6.39
CA ASP A 82 9.16 -13.11 -6.55
C ASP A 82 9.41 -11.62 -6.24
N PHE A 83 10.48 -11.28 -5.50
CA PHE A 83 10.93 -9.89 -5.31
C PHE A 83 11.41 -9.24 -6.61
N GLN A 84 12.02 -10.03 -7.50
CA GLN A 84 12.49 -9.56 -8.80
C GLN A 84 11.33 -9.10 -9.70
N HIS A 85 10.10 -9.60 -9.48
CA HIS A 85 8.94 -9.27 -10.29
C HIS A 85 8.34 -7.88 -9.99
N ILE A 86 8.75 -7.20 -8.92
CA ILE A 86 8.43 -5.79 -8.65
C ILE A 86 9.39 -4.83 -9.39
N LEU A 87 10.62 -5.28 -9.70
CA LEU A 87 11.66 -4.46 -10.34
C LEU A 87 11.99 -4.88 -11.78
N ARG A 88 11.58 -6.07 -12.23
CA ARG A 88 11.92 -6.63 -13.54
C ARG A 88 10.64 -7.08 -14.27
N PRO A 89 10.12 -6.27 -15.20
CA PRO A 89 8.98 -6.66 -16.04
C PRO A 89 9.29 -7.92 -16.86
N SER A 90 8.31 -8.81 -17.03
CA SER A 90 8.45 -10.03 -17.86
C SER A 90 8.66 -9.75 -19.36
N SER A 91 8.72 -8.48 -19.77
CA SER A 91 9.00 -8.05 -21.15
C SER A 91 10.48 -8.14 -21.54
N TRP A 92 11.38 -8.47 -20.61
CA TRP A 92 12.83 -8.47 -20.85
C TRP A 92 13.45 -9.89 -20.88
N GLU A 93 12.63 -10.95 -20.89
CA GLU A 93 13.10 -12.36 -20.93
C GLU A 93 13.27 -12.91 -22.35
N HIS A 94 12.93 -12.12 -23.38
CA HIS A 94 13.08 -12.49 -24.79
C HIS A 94 14.17 -11.66 -25.51
N SER A 95 15.27 -11.32 -24.82
CA SER A 95 16.42 -10.61 -25.41
C SER A 95 17.73 -11.27 -25.02
#